data_AF-A0A7Y1ZSJ5-F1
#
_entry.id   AF-A0A7Y1ZSJ5-F1
#
_cell.length_a   1.000
_cell.length_b   1.000
_cell.length_c   1.000
_cell.angle_alpha   90.00
_cell.angle_beta   90.00
_cell.angle_gamma   90.00
#
_symmetry.space_group_name_H-M   'P 1'
#
loop_
_entity.id
_entity.type
_entity.pdbx_description
1 polymer ?
#
loop_
_entity_poly.entity_id
_entity_poly.type
_entity_poly.pdbx_seq_one_letter_code
_entity_poly.pdbx_strand_id
1 'polypeptide(L)'
;MPVGNIDIYPTLVDLCRLPENPQNEGNSLSPLLEDSSADWEYVALTTYGRNNHAVRDEHFRYIRYEDGSEELYDHRTDPDEWTNIAAAPEMATEKERLMQHLPAVNEPWSPVAVMKFNEYFREHSAREAAR
;
A
#
# COMPACT_ATOMS: atom_id res chain seq x y z
N MET A 1 -2.40 -12.34 -7.57
CA MET A 1 -1.17 -11.55 -7.77
C MET A 1 -1.48 -10.07 -7.94
N PRO A 2 -1.36 -9.27 -6.87
CA PRO A 2 -1.61 -7.83 -6.93
C PRO A 2 -0.37 -7.04 -7.40
N VAL A 3 -0.60 -5.98 -8.17
CA VAL A 3 0.42 -5.03 -8.66
C VAL A 3 -0.04 -3.60 -8.40
N GLY A 4 0.90 -2.66 -8.38
CA GLY A 4 0.63 -1.24 -8.15
C GLY A 4 0.73 -0.40 -9.43
N ASN A 5 0.07 0.76 -9.44
CA ASN A 5 0.25 1.73 -10.53
C ASN A 5 1.70 2.25 -10.64
N ILE A 6 2.45 2.20 -9.53
CA ILE A 6 3.86 2.62 -9.48
C ILE A 6 4.77 1.72 -10.33
N ASP A 7 4.36 0.47 -10.58
CA ASP A 7 5.10 -0.55 -11.33
C ASP A 7 5.09 -0.28 -12.85
N ILE A 8 4.17 0.55 -13.35
CA ILE A 8 4.06 0.88 -14.77
C ILE A 8 5.30 1.62 -15.27
N TYR A 9 5.81 2.58 -14.50
CA TYR A 9 7.00 3.34 -14.88
C TYR A 9 8.25 2.46 -15.05
N PRO A 10 8.69 1.67 -14.05
CA PRO A 10 9.86 0.81 -14.20
C PRO A 10 9.67 -0.24 -15.30
N THR A 11 8.44 -0.74 -15.51
CA THR A 11 8.14 -1.64 -16.65
C THR A 11 8.42 -0.98 -17.99
N LEU A 12 7.98 0.26 -18.20
CA LEU A 12 8.21 0.97 -19.47
C LEU A 12 9.69 1.29 -19.69
N VAL A 13 10.40 1.67 -18.62
CA VAL A 13 11.84 1.93 -18.65
C VAL A 13 12.60 0.67 -19.07
N ASP A 14 12.27 -0.47 -18.45
CA ASP A 14 12.88 -1.77 -18.72
C ASP A 14 12.61 -2.24 -20.16
N LEU A 15 11.35 -2.26 -20.60
CA LEU A 15 10.97 -2.65 -21.96
C LEU A 15 11.62 -1.79 -23.05
N CYS A 16 11.88 -0.51 -22.75
CA CYS A 16 12.54 0.42 -23.67
C CYS A 16 14.08 0.43 -23.52
N ARG A 17 14.65 -0.34 -22.60
CA ARG A 17 16.09 -0.38 -22.27
C ARG A 17 16.65 1.01 -21.90
N LEU A 18 15.86 1.77 -21.16
CA LEU A 18 16.25 3.07 -20.62
C LEU A 18 16.94 2.92 -19.25
N PRO A 19 17.72 3.92 -18.81
CA PRO A 19 18.31 3.89 -17.47
C PRO A 19 17.24 3.84 -16.37
N GLU A 20 17.49 3.02 -15.35
CA GLU A 20 16.62 2.92 -14.17
C GLU A 20 16.52 4.25 -13.42
N ASN A 21 15.36 4.49 -12.80
CA ASN A 21 15.16 5.60 -11.87
C ASN A 21 15.20 5.07 -10.43
N PRO A 22 16.29 5.29 -9.68
CA PRO A 22 16.42 4.78 -8.31
C PRO A 22 15.45 5.45 -7.31
N GLN A 23 14.73 6.50 -7.71
CA GLN A 23 13.71 7.13 -6.89
C GLN A 23 12.33 6.48 -7.03
N ASN A 24 12.13 5.60 -8.03
CA ASN A 24 10.89 4.85 -8.16
C ASN A 24 10.97 3.59 -7.30
N GLU A 25 9.94 3.34 -6.50
CA GLU A 25 9.87 2.21 -5.57
C GLU A 25 9.06 1.03 -6.12
N GLY A 26 8.61 1.11 -7.37
CA GLY A 26 7.90 0.04 -8.06
C GLY A 26 8.84 -1.00 -8.68
N ASN A 27 8.24 -2.08 -9.15
CA ASN A 27 8.94 -3.23 -9.73
C ASN A 27 8.53 -3.42 -11.19
N SER A 28 9.47 -3.83 -12.05
CA SER A 28 9.15 -4.10 -13.46
C SER A 28 8.23 -5.32 -13.57
N LEU A 29 7.15 -5.19 -14.34
CA LEU A 29 6.21 -6.26 -14.67
C LEU A 29 6.67 -7.12 -15.85
N SER A 30 7.83 -6.82 -16.46
CA SER A 30 8.34 -7.57 -17.62
C SER A 30 8.35 -9.09 -17.42
N PRO A 31 8.75 -9.66 -16.25
CA PRO A 31 8.69 -11.10 -16.04
C PRO A 31 7.29 -11.68 -16.21
N LEU A 32 6.26 -10.96 -15.73
CA LEU A 32 4.86 -11.37 -15.81
C LEU A 32 4.26 -11.20 -17.21
N LEU A 33 4.80 -10.27 -18.01
CA LEU A 33 4.43 -10.08 -19.41
C LEU A 33 5.01 -11.19 -20.30
N GLU A 34 6.20 -11.69 -19.96
CA GLU A 34 6.85 -12.81 -20.64
C GLU A 34 6.24 -14.16 -20.23
N ASP A 35 5.98 -14.35 -18.94
CA ASP A 35 5.35 -15.53 -18.36
C ASP A 35 4.34 -15.15 -17.28
N SER A 36 3.06 -15.33 -17.57
CA SER A 36 1.97 -15.06 -16.63
C SER A 36 1.98 -15.93 -15.36
N SER A 37 2.79 -16.99 -15.35
CA SER A 37 2.97 -17.90 -14.21
C SER A 37 4.27 -17.67 -13.44
N ALA A 38 5.07 -16.66 -13.82
CA ALA A 38 6.27 -16.30 -13.09
C ALA A 38 5.95 -15.88 -11.64
N ASP A 39 6.87 -16.22 -10.73
CA ASP A 39 6.74 -15.85 -9.32
C ASP A 39 6.74 -14.33 -9.15
N TRP A 40 5.86 -13.85 -8.26
CA TRP A 40 5.76 -12.44 -7.92
C TRP A 40 5.82 -12.27 -6.41
N GLU A 41 7.01 -11.94 -5.93
CA GLU A 41 7.32 -11.86 -4.50
C GLU A 41 6.87 -10.54 -3.85
N TYR A 42 6.33 -9.61 -4.65
CA TYR A 42 5.95 -8.28 -4.20
C TYR A 42 4.49 -8.20 -3.77
N VAL A 43 4.23 -7.24 -2.89
CA VAL A 43 2.88 -6.87 -2.45
C VAL A 43 2.47 -5.55 -3.10
N ALA A 44 1.17 -5.32 -3.25
CA ALA A 44 0.67 -4.00 -3.61
C ALA A 44 0.49 -3.14 -2.36
N LEU A 45 1.26 -2.06 -2.27
CA LEU A 45 1.15 -1.04 -1.23
C LEU A 45 0.33 0.15 -1.74
N THR A 46 -0.65 0.59 -0.95
CA THR A 46 -1.40 1.84 -1.19
C THR A 46 -1.30 2.73 0.03
N THR A 47 -0.98 4.00 -0.17
CA THR A 47 -0.89 5.02 0.89
C THR A 47 -1.92 6.11 0.65
N TYR A 48 -2.68 6.47 1.70
CA TYR A 48 -3.65 7.56 1.67
C TYR A 48 -3.31 8.61 2.72
N GLY A 49 -2.30 9.42 2.42
CA GLY A 49 -1.75 10.37 3.39
C GLY A 49 -0.91 9.67 4.47
N ARG A 50 -0.50 10.44 5.47
CA ARG A 50 0.45 9.99 6.48
C ARG A 50 -0.16 8.91 7.39
N ASN A 51 0.60 7.84 7.65
CA ASN A 51 0.24 6.72 8.52
C ASN A 51 -1.03 5.94 8.14
N ASN A 52 -1.55 6.11 6.92
CA ASN A 52 -2.68 5.35 6.41
C ASN A 52 -2.22 4.50 5.23
N HIS A 53 -2.16 3.19 5.42
CA HIS A 53 -1.61 2.26 4.46
C HIS A 53 -2.45 1.00 4.33
N ALA A 54 -2.49 0.45 3.12
CA ALA A 54 -2.99 -0.87 2.84
C ALA A 54 -1.92 -1.69 2.11
N VAL A 55 -1.69 -2.91 2.57
CA VAL A 55 -0.85 -3.92 1.92
C VAL A 55 -1.76 -5.03 1.44
N ARG A 56 -1.60 -5.42 0.19
CA ARG A 56 -2.32 -6.56 -0.40
C ARG A 56 -1.33 -7.53 -1.01
N ASP A 57 -1.45 -8.79 -0.65
CA ASP A 57 -0.80 -9.90 -1.35
C ASP A 57 -1.83 -10.77 -2.08
N GLU A 58 -1.48 -11.99 -2.45
CA GLU A 58 -2.39 -12.88 -3.17
C GLU A 58 -3.63 -13.31 -2.37
N HIS A 59 -3.53 -13.34 -1.04
CA HIS A 59 -4.57 -13.93 -0.18
C HIS A 59 -5.16 -12.93 0.80
N PHE A 60 -4.39 -11.95 1.23
CA PHE A 60 -4.76 -11.05 2.29
C PHE A 60 -4.68 -9.60 1.88
N ARG A 61 -5.56 -8.81 2.49
CA ARG A 61 -5.44 -7.35 2.56
C ARG A 61 -5.37 -6.94 4.01
N TYR A 62 -4.30 -6.23 4.35
CA TYR A 62 -4.09 -5.63 5.66
C TYR A 62 -4.12 -4.11 5.53
N ILE A 63 -4.82 -3.43 6.43
CA ILE A 63 -4.97 -1.98 6.46
C ILE A 63 -4.59 -1.48 7.85
N ARG A 64 -3.74 -0.45 7.91
CA ARG A 64 -3.43 0.32 9.12
C ARG A 64 -3.89 1.75 8.91
N TYR A 65 -4.70 2.24 9.82
CA TYR A 65 -5.14 3.63 9.84
C TYR A 65 -4.24 4.49 10.75
N GLU A 66 -4.29 5.81 10.53
CA GLU A 66 -3.52 6.80 11.28
C GLU A 66 -3.79 6.76 12.80
N ASP A 67 -5.00 6.40 13.21
CA ASP A 67 -5.38 6.27 14.62
C ASP A 67 -4.91 4.97 15.28
N GLY A 68 -4.23 4.11 14.51
CA GLY A 68 -3.72 2.82 14.95
C GLY A 68 -4.70 1.66 14.78
N SER A 69 -5.94 1.91 14.38
CA SER A 69 -6.89 0.84 14.08
C SER A 69 -6.43 0.00 12.88
N GLU A 70 -6.86 -1.27 12.87
CA GLU A 70 -6.41 -2.28 11.92
C GLU A 70 -7.58 -3.02 11.30
N GLU A 71 -7.43 -3.33 10.02
CA GLU A 71 -8.29 -4.29 9.32
C GLU A 71 -7.43 -5.36 8.64
N LEU A 72 -7.92 -6.59 8.64
CA LEU A 72 -7.33 -7.70 7.93
C LEU A 72 -8.47 -8.50 7.30
N TYR A 73 -8.32 -8.84 6.02
CA TYR A 73 -9.28 -9.61 5.25
C TYR A 73 -8.58 -10.75 4.54
N ASP A 74 -9.19 -11.94 4.54
CA ASP A 74 -8.73 -13.12 3.81
C ASP A 74 -9.59 -13.31 2.55
N HIS A 75 -9.08 -12.91 1.39
CA HIS A 75 -9.77 -12.98 0.10
C HIS A 75 -10.09 -14.40 -0.38
N ARG A 76 -9.54 -15.44 0.26
CA ARG A 76 -9.89 -16.84 -0.06
C ARG A 76 -11.27 -17.22 0.49
N THR A 77 -11.67 -16.58 1.59
CA THR A 77 -12.92 -16.89 2.30
C THR A 77 -13.89 -15.72 2.35
N ASP A 78 -13.39 -14.49 2.20
CA ASP A 78 -14.14 -13.24 2.24
C ASP A 78 -13.69 -12.31 1.08
N PRO A 79 -14.03 -12.66 -0.18
CA PRO A 79 -13.62 -11.87 -1.36
C PRO A 79 -14.22 -10.46 -1.39
N ASP A 80 -15.30 -10.22 -0.65
CA ASP A 80 -16.00 -8.93 -0.58
C ASP A 80 -15.59 -8.09 0.65
N GLU A 81 -14.65 -8.57 1.48
CA GLU A 81 -14.06 -7.85 2.63
C GLU A 81 -15.10 -7.42 3.69
N TRP A 82 -16.07 -8.27 4.00
CA TRP A 82 -17.11 -7.95 4.97
C TRP A 82 -16.70 -8.18 6.43
N THR A 83 -15.74 -9.07 6.68
CA THR A 83 -15.39 -9.53 8.02
C THR A 83 -13.95 -9.17 8.35
N ASN A 84 -13.77 -8.15 9.20
CA ASN A 84 -12.46 -7.81 9.74
C ASN A 84 -11.98 -8.88 10.74
N ILE A 85 -10.89 -9.58 10.40
CA ILE A 85 -10.27 -10.64 11.21
C ILE A 85 -8.95 -10.20 11.88
N ALA A 86 -8.63 -8.90 11.95
CA ALA A 86 -7.35 -8.39 12.48
C ALA A 86 -7.12 -8.69 13.99
N ALA A 87 -8.22 -8.91 14.73
CA ALA A 87 -8.18 -9.24 16.16
C ALA A 87 -8.14 -10.75 16.45
N ALA A 88 -8.26 -11.59 15.42
CA ALA A 88 -8.27 -13.05 15.57
C ALA A 88 -6.85 -13.54 15.93
N PRO A 89 -6.64 -14.24 17.06
CA PRO A 89 -5.31 -14.69 17.48
C PRO A 89 -4.59 -15.57 16.45
N GLU A 90 -5.35 -16.37 15.70
CA GLU A 90 -4.85 -17.22 14.62
C GLU A 90 -4.24 -16.44 13.45
N MET A 91 -4.62 -15.18 13.27
CA MET A 91 -4.13 -14.31 12.20
C MET A 91 -2.90 -13.48 12.61
N ALA A 92 -2.42 -13.59 13.85
CA ALA A 92 -1.31 -12.78 14.35
C ALA A 92 -0.07 -12.87 13.47
N THR A 93 0.31 -14.08 13.04
CA THR A 93 1.49 -14.30 12.19
C THR A 93 1.35 -13.67 10.80
N GLU A 94 0.19 -13.82 10.16
CA GLU A 94 -0.04 -13.22 8.84
C GLU A 94 -0.10 -11.69 8.91
N LYS A 95 -0.73 -11.16 9.97
CA LYS A 95 -0.74 -9.71 10.22
C LYS A 95 0.67 -9.18 10.40
N GLU A 96 1.49 -9.83 11.23
CA GLU A 96 2.89 -9.44 11.45
C GLU A 96 3.72 -9.51 10.16
N ARG A 97 3.52 -10.53 9.32
CA ARG A 97 4.18 -10.63 8.02
C ARG A 97 3.83 -9.45 7.12
N LEU A 98 2.54 -9.14 6.98
CA LEU A 98 2.07 -8.03 6.13
C LEU A 98 2.52 -6.66 6.67
N MET A 99 2.59 -6.50 7.99
CA MET A 99 3.09 -5.29 8.64
C MET A 99 4.54 -4.94 8.25
N GLN A 100 5.36 -5.92 7.91
CA GLN A 100 6.76 -5.69 7.50
C GLN A 100 6.86 -4.93 6.17
N HIS A 101 5.80 -4.93 5.36
CA HIS A 101 5.75 -4.20 4.10
C HIS A 101 5.27 -2.75 4.25
N LEU A 102 4.88 -2.32 5.46
CA LEU A 102 4.53 -0.94 5.70
C LEU A 102 5.76 -0.02 5.56
N PRO A 103 5.59 1.22 5.08
CA PRO A 103 6.68 2.19 5.03
C PRO A 103 7.32 2.42 6.40
N ALA A 104 8.63 2.23 6.48
CA ALA A 104 9.40 2.60 7.68
C ALA A 104 9.46 4.12 7.88
N VAL A 105 9.37 4.89 6.79
CA VAL A 105 9.36 6.36 6.79
C VAL A 105 8.02 6.84 6.25
N ASN A 106 7.39 7.72 7.02
CA ASN A 106 6.10 8.32 6.70
C ASN A 106 6.27 9.84 6.59
N GLU A 107 6.35 10.34 5.35
CA GLU A 107 6.55 11.76 5.09
C GLU A 107 5.38 12.61 5.60
N PRO A 108 5.65 13.82 6.13
CA PRO A 108 4.62 14.77 6.48
C PRO A 108 3.88 15.24 5.23
N TRP A 109 2.71 15.83 5.44
CA TRP A 109 2.01 16.49 4.35
C TRP A 109 2.84 17.64 3.80
N SER A 110 2.76 17.84 2.49
CA SER A 110 3.38 19.00 1.87
C SER A 110 2.81 20.28 2.48
N PRO A 111 3.65 21.30 2.82
CA PRO A 111 3.18 22.57 3.39
C PRO A 111 2.15 23.31 2.52
N VAL A 112 2.11 23.03 1.22
CA VAL A 112 1.16 23.63 0.26
C VAL A 112 -0.07 22.76 0.02
N ALA A 113 -0.12 21.54 0.55
CA ALA A 113 -1.26 20.64 0.45
C ALA A 113 -2.35 21.00 1.48
N VAL A 114 -2.92 22.20 1.35
CA VAL A 114 -4.07 22.63 2.16
C VAL A 114 -5.35 22.15 1.49
N MET A 115 -5.81 20.96 1.84
CA MET A 115 -7.06 20.41 1.33
C MET A 115 -8.24 20.91 2.18
N LYS A 116 -9.21 21.59 1.57
CA LYS A 116 -10.38 22.18 2.28
C LYS A 116 -11.73 21.61 1.85
N PHE A 117 -11.74 20.56 1.04
CA PHE A 117 -12.95 20.09 0.37
C PHE A 117 -13.87 19.24 1.27
N ASN A 118 -13.36 18.63 2.35
CA ASN A 118 -14.18 17.93 3.33
C ASN A 118 -13.74 18.21 4.78
N GLU A 119 -14.53 17.78 5.75
CA GLU A 119 -14.28 18.00 7.19
C GLU A 119 -12.98 17.37 7.67
N TYR A 120 -12.73 16.12 7.30
CA TYR A 120 -11.47 15.42 7.61
C TYR A 120 -10.24 16.25 7.23
N PHE A 121 -10.17 16.73 5.98
CA PHE A 121 -9.02 17.50 5.52
C PHE A 121 -8.94 18.89 6.16
N ARG A 122 -10.08 19.53 6.45
CA ARG A 122 -10.09 20.82 7.18
C ARG A 122 -9.51 20.66 8.58
N GLU A 123 -9.93 19.64 9.31
CA GLU A 123 -9.40 19.35 10.65
C GLU A 123 -7.93 18.93 10.59
N HIS A 124 -7.56 18.07 9.65
CA HIS A 124 -6.21 17.56 9.50
C HIS A 124 -5.23 18.69 9.12
N SER A 125 -5.55 19.52 8.12
CA SER A 125 -4.74 20.69 7.76
C SER A 125 -4.62 21.70 8.92
N ALA A 126 -5.64 21.84 9.76
CA ALA A 126 -5.56 22.68 10.96
C ALA A 126 -4.62 22.10 12.02
N ARG A 127 -4.62 20.77 12.23
CA ARG A 127 -3.70 20.09 13.15
C ARG A 127 -2.24 20.20 12.69
N GLU A 128 -1.99 20.03 11.39
CA GLU A 128 -0.64 20.15 10.82
C GLU A 128 -0.13 21.60 10.85
N ALA A 129 -0.99 22.60 10.60
CA ALA A 129 -0.60 24.01 10.69
C ALA A 129 -0.34 24.53 12.11
N ALA A 130 -0.80 23.79 13.14
CA ALA A 130 -0.61 24.13 14.55
C ALA A 130 0.66 23.48 15.16
N ARG A 131 1.40 22.69 14.38
CA ARG A 131 2.71 22.12 14.74
C ARG A 131 3.84 22.94 14.15
#